data_AF-D0CFS3-F1
#
_entry.id   AF-D0CFS3-F1
#
_cell.length_a   1.000
_cell.length_b   1.000
_cell.length_c   1.000
_cell.angle_alpha   90.00
_cell.angle_beta   90.00
_cell.angle_gamma   90.00
#
_symmetry.space_group_name_H-M   'P 1'
#
loop_
_entity.id
_entity.type
_entity.pdbx_description
1 polymer ?
#
loop_
_entity_poly.entity_id
_entity_poly.type
_entity_poly.pdbx_seq_one_letter_code
_entity_poly.pdbx_strand_id
1 'polypeptide(L)'
;MKNFNEFELIGIEIALLLICIIFSLMGKHIFGLEGDYLSAAATLFASVIALILFNDWRDEQEHQVFTELIKTIKQDYRKLNVKYIEDLYSLHEMLHKLKFNRPTQALTFEVIEKITLSYTTFSRVFKEIKSDFNNFDEMYKTIIDYEDELYNSYQNVCNEIQKIPDTNNYEETINKLKNFRDLENDLVGKLYVEIVFSLIGKLSAKG
;
A
#
# COMPACT_ATOMS: atom_id res chain seq x y z
N MET A 1 -8.67 12.32 -19.72
CA MET A 1 -8.64 13.46 -20.65
C MET A 1 -9.59 14.54 -20.19
N LYS A 2 -9.06 15.69 -19.79
CA LYS A 2 -9.88 16.89 -19.88
C LYS A 2 -10.05 17.15 -21.37
N ASN A 3 -11.27 16.99 -21.89
CA ASN A 3 -11.52 17.19 -23.31
C ASN A 3 -11.38 18.68 -23.61
N PHE A 4 -10.17 19.12 -23.95
CA PHE A 4 -9.96 20.45 -24.47
C PHE A 4 -10.80 20.57 -25.72
N ASN A 5 -11.75 21.50 -25.70
CA ASN A 5 -12.56 21.77 -26.87
C ASN A 5 -11.65 22.36 -27.95
N GLU A 6 -11.95 22.12 -29.23
CA GLU A 6 -11.17 22.69 -30.35
C GLU A 6 -11.03 24.21 -30.21
N PHE A 7 -12.07 24.87 -29.68
CA PHE A 7 -12.07 26.30 -29.38
C PHE A 7 -11.10 26.72 -28.26
N GLU A 8 -10.86 25.89 -27.26
CA GLU A 8 -9.91 26.19 -26.18
C GLU A 8 -8.47 26.08 -26.69
N LEU A 9 -8.19 25.08 -27.54
CA LEU A 9 -6.90 24.88 -28.20
C LEU A 9 -6.55 26.06 -29.11
N ILE A 10 -7.50 26.49 -29.94
CA ILE A 10 -7.35 27.68 -30.79
C ILE A 10 -7.16 28.94 -29.94
N GLY A 11 -7.89 29.06 -28.82
CA GLY A 11 -7.74 30.18 -27.89
C GLY A 11 -6.34 30.25 -27.27
N ILE A 12 -5.77 29.12 -26.86
CA ILE A 12 -4.41 29.01 -26.31
C ILE A 12 -3.38 29.40 -27.37
N GLU A 13 -3.53 28.91 -28.61
CA GLU A 13 -2.63 29.26 -29.73
C GLU A 13 -2.62 30.76 -29.99
N ILE A 14 -3.79 31.38 -30.11
CA ILE A 14 -3.93 32.83 -30.34
C ILE A 14 -3.33 33.63 -29.17
N ALA A 15 -3.57 33.20 -27.93
CA ALA A 15 -3.02 33.87 -26.76
C ALA A 15 -1.48 33.82 -26.73
N LEU A 16 -0.89 32.65 -27.01
CA LEU A 16 0.57 32.48 -27.04
C LEU A 16 1.21 33.27 -28.20
N LEU A 17 0.56 33.30 -29.36
CA LEU A 17 1.00 34.11 -30.49
C LEU A 17 1.02 35.60 -30.13
N LEU A 18 -0.02 36.11 -29.49
CA LEU A 18 -0.10 37.50 -29.03
C LEU A 18 1.01 37.83 -28.03
N ILE A 19 1.31 36.92 -27.10
CA ILE A 19 2.42 37.06 -26.15
C ILE A 19 3.76 37.15 -26.89
N CYS A 20 4.01 36.28 -27.85
CA CYS A 20 5.24 36.32 -28.67
C CYS A 20 5.35 37.60 -29.50
N ILE A 21 4.24 38.11 -30.04
CA ILE A 21 4.20 39.40 -30.76
C ILE A 21 4.55 40.56 -29.82
N ILE A 22 3.96 40.61 -28.62
CA ILE A 22 4.24 41.67 -27.63
C ILE A 22 5.73 41.67 -27.25
N PHE A 23 6.30 40.50 -26.94
CA PHE A 23 7.72 40.40 -26.60
C PHE A 23 8.64 40.76 -27.77
N SER A 24 8.28 40.38 -28.99
CA SER A 24 9.05 40.74 -30.19
C SER A 24 9.03 42.25 -30.46
N LEU A 25 7.87 42.91 -30.30
CA LEU A 25 7.75 44.37 -30.41
C LEU A 25 8.59 45.10 -29.35
N MET A 26 8.55 44.64 -28.10
CA MET A 26 9.40 45.18 -27.03
C MET A 26 10.89 44.96 -27.33
N GLY A 27 11.27 43.76 -27.77
CA GLY A 27 12.64 43.42 -28.13
C GLY A 27 13.19 44.27 -29.27
N LYS A 28 12.37 44.52 -30.29
CA LYS A 28 12.72 45.40 -31.41
C LYS A 28 12.90 46.85 -30.95
N HIS A 29 12.01 47.34 -30.09
CA HIS A 29 12.05 48.74 -29.65
C HIS A 29 13.19 49.04 -28.67
N ILE A 30 13.53 48.10 -27.78
CA ILE A 30 14.53 48.29 -26.73
C ILE A 30 15.93 47.85 -27.18
N PHE A 31 16.02 46.75 -27.93
CA PHE A 31 17.30 46.09 -28.24
C PHE A 31 17.63 46.04 -29.73
N GLY A 32 16.74 46.50 -30.61
CA GLY A 32 16.95 46.47 -32.07
C GLY A 32 17.00 45.05 -32.66
N LEU A 33 16.50 44.05 -31.93
CA LEU A 33 16.49 42.65 -32.37
C LEU A 33 15.30 42.37 -33.29
N GLU A 34 15.57 41.73 -34.43
CA GLU A 34 14.54 41.13 -35.28
C GLU A 34 14.42 39.65 -34.94
N GLY A 35 13.29 39.25 -34.36
CA GLY A 35 13.01 37.87 -33.98
C GLY A 35 11.90 37.25 -34.84
N ASP A 36 12.09 35.99 -35.22
CA ASP A 36 11.05 35.16 -35.83
C ASP A 36 10.03 34.74 -34.76
N TYR A 37 9.00 35.56 -34.61
CA TYR A 37 7.93 35.36 -33.63
C TYR A 37 7.00 34.21 -34.00
N LEU A 38 6.91 33.82 -35.27
CA LEU A 38 6.05 32.72 -35.70
C LEU A 38 6.65 31.38 -35.27
N SER A 39 7.96 31.20 -35.50
CA SER A 39 8.70 30.03 -35.03
C SER A 39 8.75 29.94 -33.50
N ALA A 40 8.94 31.08 -32.81
CA ALA A 40 8.90 31.14 -31.36
C ALA A 40 7.52 30.79 -30.79
N ALA A 41 6.44 31.31 -31.38
CA ALA A 41 5.07 31.00 -30.98
C ALA A 41 4.74 29.51 -31.20
N ALA A 42 5.15 28.93 -32.34
CA ALA A 42 4.97 27.51 -32.62
C ALA A 42 5.71 26.61 -31.61
N THR A 43 6.94 26.98 -31.24
CA THR A 43 7.74 26.23 -30.24
C THR A 43 7.13 26.33 -28.84
N LEU A 44 6.64 27.51 -28.47
CA LEU A 44 5.98 27.74 -27.18
C LEU A 44 4.65 26.97 -27.10
N PHE A 45 3.85 27.01 -28.17
CA PHE A 45 2.63 26.22 -28.29
C PHE A 45 2.92 24.71 -28.18
N ALA A 46 3.89 24.18 -28.93
CA ALA A 46 4.29 22.78 -28.85
C ALA A 46 4.72 22.38 -27.43
N SER A 47 5.42 23.27 -26.71
CA SER A 47 5.85 23.05 -25.33
C SER A 47 4.67 23.02 -24.35
N VAL A 48 3.68 23.90 -24.53
CA VAL A 48 2.44 23.91 -23.74
C VAL A 48 1.62 22.65 -23.99
N ILE A 49 1.46 22.23 -25.25
CA ILE A 49 0.77 20.98 -25.60
C ILE A 49 1.51 19.77 -25.02
N ALA A 50 2.84 19.73 -25.12
CA ALA A 50 3.65 18.67 -24.52
C ALA A 50 3.46 18.62 -22.99
N LEU A 51 3.39 19.77 -22.31
CA LEU A 51 3.14 19.83 -20.87
C LEU A 51 1.74 19.33 -20.51
N ILE A 52 0.71 19.71 -21.28
CA ILE A 52 -0.66 19.23 -21.09
C ILE A 52 -0.72 17.71 -21.25
N LEU A 53 -0.16 17.19 -22.35
CA LEU A 53 -0.12 15.75 -22.63
C LEU A 53 0.68 14.98 -21.57
N PHE A 54 1.78 15.56 -21.08
CA PHE A 54 2.58 14.96 -20.02
C PHE A 54 1.80 14.86 -18.71
N ASN A 55 1.09 15.92 -18.31
CA ASN A 55 0.27 15.89 -17.10
C ASN A 55 -0.88 14.87 -17.23
N ASP A 56 -1.58 14.85 -18.36
CA ASP A 56 -2.64 13.87 -18.61
C ASP A 56 -2.10 12.42 -18.59
N TRP A 57 -0.97 12.18 -19.26
CA TRP A 57 -0.31 10.87 -19.23
C TRP A 57 0.10 10.49 -17.82
N ARG A 58 0.69 11.42 -17.06
CA ARG A 58 1.10 11.18 -15.68
C ARG A 58 -0.10 10.83 -14.80
N ASP A 59 -1.20 11.55 -14.91
CA ASP A 59 -2.40 11.32 -14.11
C ASP A 59 -3.03 9.95 -14.43
N GLU A 60 -3.04 9.56 -15.72
CA GLU A 60 -3.50 8.23 -16.14
C GLU A 60 -2.56 7.10 -15.67
N GLN A 61 -1.25 7.32 -15.73
CA GLN A 61 -0.27 6.39 -15.16
C GLN A 61 -0.44 6.23 -13.65
N GLU A 62 -0.63 7.33 -12.91
CA GLU A 62 -0.90 7.26 -11.47
C GLU A 62 -2.16 6.45 -11.19
N HIS A 63 -3.25 6.69 -11.94
CA HIS A 63 -4.50 5.93 -11.79
C HIS A 63 -4.32 4.43 -12.05
N GLN A 64 -3.54 4.07 -13.08
CA GLN A 64 -3.17 2.68 -13.37
C GLN A 64 -2.38 2.06 -12.23
N VAL A 65 -1.33 2.74 -11.74
CA VAL A 65 -0.50 2.28 -10.61
C VAL A 65 -1.36 2.02 -9.37
N PHE A 66 -2.24 2.94 -9.00
CA PHE A 66 -3.15 2.75 -7.86
C PHE A 66 -4.12 1.58 -8.06
N THR A 67 -4.64 1.40 -9.27
CA THR A 67 -5.55 0.30 -9.60
C THR A 67 -4.86 -1.06 -9.50
N GLU A 68 -3.64 -1.16 -10.02
CA GLU A 68 -2.83 -2.38 -9.93
C GLU A 68 -2.47 -2.68 -8.48
N LEU A 69 -2.07 -1.67 -7.70
CA LEU A 69 -1.75 -1.81 -6.28
C LEU A 69 -2.94 -2.37 -5.48
N ILE A 70 -4.15 -1.82 -5.69
CA ILE A 70 -5.37 -2.32 -5.05
C ILE A 70 -5.62 -3.79 -5.42
N LYS A 71 -5.38 -4.17 -6.68
CA LYS A 71 -5.58 -5.54 -7.15
C LYS A 71 -4.58 -6.50 -6.49
N THR A 72 -3.31 -6.11 -6.39
CA THR A 72 -2.26 -6.89 -5.71
C THR A 72 -2.61 -7.10 -4.24
N ILE A 73 -2.97 -6.04 -3.52
CA ILE A 73 -3.36 -6.13 -2.10
C ILE A 73 -4.57 -7.05 -1.91
N LYS A 74 -5.57 -6.97 -2.77
CA LYS A 74 -6.73 -7.87 -2.73
C LYS A 74 -6.34 -9.34 -2.92
N GLN A 75 -5.39 -9.61 -3.82
CA GLN A 75 -4.90 -10.97 -4.04
C GLN A 75 -4.09 -11.49 -2.84
N ASP A 76 -3.22 -10.67 -2.28
CA ASP A 76 -2.39 -11.07 -1.14
C ASP A 76 -3.22 -11.24 0.13
N TYR A 77 -4.22 -10.38 0.34
CA TYR A 77 -5.27 -10.58 1.34
C TYR A 77 -5.96 -11.93 1.17
N ARG A 78 -6.37 -12.28 -0.05
CA ARG A 78 -7.06 -13.55 -0.30
C ARG A 78 -6.16 -14.76 -0.01
N LYS A 79 -4.87 -14.69 -0.37
CA LYS A 79 -3.89 -15.74 -0.05
C LYS A 79 -3.69 -15.87 1.46
N LEU A 80 -3.54 -14.75 2.17
CA LEU A 80 -3.44 -14.69 3.62
C LEU A 80 -4.67 -15.32 4.28
N ASN A 81 -5.87 -14.92 3.86
CA ASN A 81 -7.11 -15.38 4.47
C ASN A 81 -7.31 -16.90 4.29
N VAL A 82 -7.01 -17.46 3.11
CA VAL A 82 -7.09 -18.91 2.89
C VAL A 82 -6.11 -19.67 3.79
N LYS A 83 -4.84 -19.24 3.83
CA LYS A 83 -3.83 -19.89 4.65
C LYS A 83 -4.11 -19.75 6.14
N TYR A 84 -4.59 -18.58 6.56
CA TYR A 84 -5.03 -18.30 7.92
C TYR A 84 -6.13 -19.27 8.38
N ILE A 85 -7.14 -19.51 7.53
CA ILE A 85 -8.25 -20.43 7.82
C ILE A 85 -7.74 -21.87 7.98
N GLU A 86 -6.87 -22.34 7.08
CA GLU A 86 -6.30 -23.69 7.14
C GLU A 86 -5.47 -23.91 8.42
N ASP A 87 -4.63 -22.93 8.78
CA ASP A 87 -3.80 -22.99 9.99
C ASP A 87 -4.66 -22.99 11.27
N LEU A 88 -5.81 -22.29 11.25
CA LEU A 88 -6.77 -22.19 12.36
C LEU A 88 -7.38 -23.54 12.74
N TYR A 89 -7.80 -24.31 11.74
CA TYR A 89 -8.37 -25.65 11.96
C TYR A 89 -7.34 -26.58 12.61
N SER A 90 -6.10 -26.56 12.11
CA SER A 90 -5.07 -27.44 12.65
C SER A 90 -4.67 -27.05 14.09
N LEU A 91 -4.59 -25.75 14.39
CA LEU A 91 -4.24 -25.27 15.72
C LEU A 91 -5.35 -25.53 16.73
N HIS A 92 -6.61 -25.39 16.33
CA HIS A 92 -7.76 -25.75 17.18
C HIS A 92 -7.73 -27.23 17.57
N GLU A 93 -7.39 -28.10 16.63
CA GLU A 93 -7.22 -29.54 16.88
C GLU A 93 -6.06 -29.81 17.87
N MET A 94 -4.94 -29.10 17.73
CA MET A 94 -3.79 -29.18 18.64
C MET A 94 -4.11 -28.66 20.04
N LEU A 95 -4.82 -27.54 20.15
CA LEU A 95 -5.28 -27.00 21.43
C LEU A 95 -6.27 -27.91 22.13
N HIS A 96 -7.16 -28.54 21.36
CA HIS A 96 -8.05 -29.57 21.87
C HIS A 96 -7.21 -30.74 22.43
N LYS A 97 -6.22 -31.25 21.69
CA LYS A 97 -5.30 -32.30 22.18
C LYS A 97 -4.53 -31.88 23.44
N LEU A 98 -4.10 -30.61 23.54
CA LEU A 98 -3.45 -30.03 24.72
C LEU A 98 -4.37 -29.92 25.94
N LYS A 99 -5.66 -29.65 25.73
CA LYS A 99 -6.65 -29.54 26.82
C LYS A 99 -6.95 -30.87 27.50
N PHE A 100 -6.84 -31.98 26.76
CA PHE A 100 -7.24 -33.31 27.25
C PHE A 100 -6.04 -34.23 27.57
N ASN A 101 -4.81 -33.88 27.17
CA ASN A 101 -3.60 -34.64 27.47
C ASN A 101 -2.56 -33.76 28.18
N ARG A 102 -1.74 -34.33 29.08
CA ARG A 102 -0.53 -33.63 29.55
C ARG A 102 0.34 -33.29 28.33
N PRO A 103 0.71 -32.02 28.12
CA PRO A 103 1.57 -31.67 27.00
C PRO A 103 2.89 -32.40 27.12
N THR A 104 3.22 -33.11 26.05
CA THR A 104 4.57 -33.58 25.84
C THR A 104 5.41 -32.43 25.32
N GLN A 105 6.72 -32.51 25.52
CA GLN A 105 7.67 -31.57 24.90
C GLN A 105 7.52 -31.54 23.37
N ALA A 106 7.18 -32.69 22.77
CA ALA A 106 6.88 -32.80 21.33
C ALA A 106 5.67 -31.96 20.90
N LEU A 107 4.56 -32.04 21.63
CA LEU A 107 3.36 -31.25 21.33
C LEU A 107 3.59 -29.74 21.52
N THR A 108 4.40 -29.38 22.51
CA THR A 108 4.81 -27.98 22.75
C THR A 108 5.63 -27.44 21.57
N PHE A 109 6.56 -28.25 21.06
CA PHE A 109 7.38 -27.89 19.90
C PHE A 109 6.54 -27.74 18.63
N GLU A 110 5.61 -28.67 18.38
CA GLU A 110 4.71 -28.63 17.22
C GLU A 110 3.86 -27.34 17.21
N VAL A 111 3.35 -26.93 18.37
CA VAL A 111 2.57 -25.68 18.50
C VAL A 111 3.44 -24.45 18.24
N ILE A 112 4.67 -24.40 18.77
CA ILE A 112 5.62 -23.32 18.49
C ILE A 112 5.94 -23.24 16.99
N GLU A 113 6.18 -24.38 16.35
CA GLU A 113 6.50 -24.45 14.93
C GLU A 113 5.36 -23.85 14.09
N LYS A 114 4.11 -24.18 14.40
CA LYS A 114 2.96 -23.64 13.68
C LYS A 114 2.75 -22.14 13.88
N ILE A 115 2.91 -21.66 15.12
CA ILE A 115 2.81 -20.22 15.41
C ILE A 115 3.93 -19.47 14.68
N THR A 116 5.14 -20.03 14.65
CA THR A 116 6.27 -19.48 13.90
C THR A 116 5.98 -19.44 12.40
N LEU A 117 5.38 -20.49 11.84
CA LEU A 117 4.98 -20.52 10.43
C LEU A 117 3.92 -19.46 10.10
N SER A 118 2.95 -19.25 11.00
CA SER A 118 1.94 -18.19 10.86
C SER A 118 2.60 -16.81 10.86
N TYR A 119 3.40 -16.51 11.88
CA TYR A 119 4.13 -15.24 12.01
C TYR A 119 5.01 -14.96 10.78
N THR A 120 5.83 -15.92 10.35
CA THR A 120 6.72 -15.74 9.19
C THR A 120 5.96 -15.52 7.89
N THR A 121 4.77 -16.11 7.75
CA THR A 121 3.89 -15.86 6.61
C THR A 121 3.39 -14.42 6.61
N PHE A 122 2.90 -13.95 7.75
CA PHE A 122 2.42 -12.58 7.90
C PHE A 122 3.52 -11.55 7.69
N SER A 123 4.67 -11.73 8.33
CA SER A 123 5.83 -10.85 8.17
C SER A 123 6.30 -10.78 6.72
N ARG A 124 6.29 -11.91 5.97
CA ARG A 124 6.61 -11.88 4.54
C ARG A 124 5.61 -11.01 3.76
N VAL A 125 4.31 -11.14 4.03
CA VAL A 125 3.31 -10.35 3.33
C VAL A 125 3.40 -8.87 3.70
N PHE A 126 3.61 -8.53 4.97
CA PHE A 126 3.87 -7.13 5.35
C PHE A 126 5.10 -6.57 4.65
N LYS A 127 6.17 -7.36 4.48
CA LYS A 127 7.36 -6.94 3.73
C LYS A 127 7.08 -6.70 2.24
N GLU A 128 6.31 -7.58 1.61
CA GLU A 128 5.87 -7.42 0.20
C GLU A 128 5.04 -6.14 0.04
N ILE A 129 4.02 -5.97 0.88
CA ILE A 129 3.16 -4.78 0.89
C ILE A 129 3.99 -3.52 1.14
N LYS A 130 4.84 -3.51 2.17
CA LYS A 130 5.72 -2.37 2.52
C LYS A 130 6.61 -1.94 1.35
N SER A 131 7.14 -2.89 0.58
CA SER A 131 7.93 -2.59 -0.62
C SER A 131 7.14 -1.78 -1.63
N ASP A 132 5.87 -2.13 -1.83
CA ASP A 132 4.97 -1.44 -2.75
C ASP A 132 4.53 -0.07 -2.23
N PHE A 133 4.60 0.16 -0.91
CA PHE A 133 4.24 1.40 -0.24
C PHE A 133 5.40 2.33 0.14
N ASN A 134 6.64 2.04 -0.28
CA ASN A 134 7.82 2.84 0.10
C ASN A 134 7.70 4.34 -0.24
N ASN A 135 6.84 4.73 -1.17
CA ASN A 135 6.60 6.13 -1.57
C ASN A 135 5.38 6.77 -0.87
N PHE A 136 4.74 6.07 0.07
CA PHE A 136 3.55 6.51 0.79
C PHE A 136 3.80 6.52 2.30
N ASP A 137 4.49 7.55 2.80
CA ASP A 137 4.96 7.67 4.19
C ASP A 137 3.94 7.26 5.26
N GLU A 138 2.68 7.69 5.12
CA GLU A 138 1.61 7.38 6.10
C GLU A 138 1.21 5.89 6.10
N MET A 139 1.03 5.30 4.92
CA MET A 139 0.68 3.87 4.77
C MET A 139 1.86 2.98 5.18
N TYR A 140 3.07 3.39 4.80
CA TYR A 140 4.32 2.73 5.17
C TYR A 140 4.47 2.66 6.70
N LYS A 141 4.23 3.79 7.39
CA LYS A 141 4.28 3.84 8.85
C LYS A 141 3.22 2.94 9.50
N THR A 142 2.00 2.97 8.98
CA THR A 142 0.90 2.11 9.47
C THR A 142 1.25 0.63 9.37
N ILE A 143 1.88 0.20 8.27
CA ILE A 143 2.34 -1.19 8.09
C ILE A 143 3.44 -1.56 9.09
N ILE A 144 4.35 -0.64 9.41
CA ILE A 144 5.39 -0.85 10.43
C ILE A 144 4.74 -1.06 11.80
N ASP A 145 3.79 -0.20 12.18
CA ASP A 145 3.12 -0.29 13.47
C ASP A 145 2.41 -1.65 13.62
N TYR A 146 1.80 -2.17 12.55
CA TYR A 146 1.19 -3.52 12.50
C TYR A 146 2.20 -4.66 12.58
N GLU A 147 3.36 -4.52 11.93
CA GLU A 147 4.44 -5.51 12.01
C GLU A 147 5.00 -5.61 13.44
N ASP A 148 5.18 -4.48 14.12
CA ASP A 148 5.64 -4.41 15.51
C ASP A 148 4.61 -5.02 16.48
N GLU A 149 3.32 -4.72 16.30
CA GLU A 149 2.24 -5.29 17.12
C GLU A 149 2.20 -6.83 16.99
N LEU A 150 2.29 -7.34 15.76
CA LEU A 150 2.34 -8.77 15.49
C LEU A 150 3.57 -9.44 16.11
N TYR A 151 4.76 -8.84 15.97
CA TYR A 151 6.00 -9.38 16.52
C TYR A 151 5.95 -9.47 18.05
N ASN A 152 5.48 -8.42 18.71
CA ASN A 152 5.36 -8.40 20.17
C ASN A 152 4.38 -9.47 20.66
N SER A 153 3.25 -9.64 19.99
CA SER A 153 2.29 -10.68 20.36
C SER A 153 2.82 -12.09 20.09
N TYR A 154 3.57 -12.30 19.00
CA TYR A 154 4.26 -13.56 18.72
C TYR A 154 5.24 -13.93 19.84
N GLN A 155 6.12 -13.00 20.24
CA GLN A 155 7.08 -13.20 21.33
C GLN A 155 6.38 -13.53 22.64
N ASN A 156 5.29 -12.82 22.96
CA ASN A 156 4.50 -13.07 24.15
C ASN A 156 3.93 -14.49 24.18
N VAL A 157 3.39 -15.00 23.06
CA VAL A 157 2.86 -16.37 22.99
C VAL A 157 3.97 -17.40 23.11
N CYS A 158 5.09 -17.24 22.39
CA CYS A 158 6.22 -18.17 22.46
C CYS A 158 6.81 -18.28 23.88
N ASN A 159 7.01 -17.14 24.55
CA ASN A 159 7.51 -17.10 25.92
C ASN A 159 6.60 -17.85 26.90
N GLU A 160 5.31 -17.86 26.66
CA GLU A 160 4.31 -18.47 27.54
C GLU A 160 4.16 -19.96 27.29
N ILE A 161 4.26 -20.37 26.02
CA ILE A 161 4.33 -21.79 25.66
C ILE A 161 5.59 -22.43 26.24
N GLN A 162 6.71 -21.71 26.28
CA GLN A 162 7.95 -22.21 26.89
C GLN A 162 7.85 -22.40 28.40
N LYS A 163 6.95 -21.71 29.11
CA LYS A 163 6.72 -21.84 30.56
C LYS A 163 5.77 -22.99 30.93
N ILE A 164 5.12 -23.60 29.94
CA ILE A 164 4.18 -24.71 30.14
C ILE A 164 4.78 -25.88 30.95
N PRO A 165 6.02 -26.33 30.71
CA PRO A 165 6.61 -27.46 31.45
C PRO A 165 6.72 -27.21 32.95
N ASP A 166 6.83 -25.94 33.36
CA ASP A 166 7.22 -25.56 34.72
C ASP A 166 6.05 -25.07 35.60
N THR A 167 4.94 -24.63 35.00
CA THR A 167 3.93 -23.83 35.72
C THR A 167 2.50 -24.38 35.71
N ASN A 168 2.19 -25.43 34.93
CA ASN A 168 0.82 -25.95 34.75
C ASN A 168 -0.20 -24.86 34.32
N ASN A 169 0.25 -23.72 33.77
CA ASN A 169 -0.59 -22.56 33.49
C ASN A 169 -1.21 -22.60 32.09
N TYR A 170 -1.92 -23.69 31.81
CA TYR A 170 -2.45 -24.02 30.47
C TYR A 170 -3.52 -23.06 29.98
N GLU A 171 -4.35 -22.57 30.89
CA GLU A 171 -5.47 -21.68 30.56
C GLU A 171 -4.97 -20.31 30.10
N GLU A 172 -3.90 -19.79 30.73
CA GLU A 172 -3.26 -18.55 30.31
C GLU A 172 -2.60 -18.68 28.94
N THR A 173 -1.91 -19.80 28.67
CA THR A 173 -1.34 -20.06 27.33
C THR A 173 -2.44 -20.12 26.25
N ILE A 174 -3.55 -20.82 26.50
CA ILE A 174 -4.66 -20.92 25.56
C ILE A 174 -5.26 -19.53 25.30
N ASN A 175 -5.43 -18.70 26.33
CA ASN A 175 -5.97 -17.36 26.18
C ASN A 175 -5.02 -16.44 25.39
N LYS A 176 -3.71 -16.49 25.65
CA LYS A 176 -2.72 -15.70 24.89
C LYS A 176 -2.64 -16.12 23.44
N LEU A 177 -2.74 -17.42 23.16
CA LEU A 177 -2.80 -17.93 21.80
C LEU A 177 -4.05 -17.43 21.07
N LYS A 178 -5.22 -17.46 21.72
CA LYS A 178 -6.45 -16.86 21.16
C LYS A 178 -6.27 -15.38 20.87
N ASN A 179 -5.71 -14.61 21.82
CA ASN A 179 -5.47 -13.18 21.63
C ASN A 179 -4.54 -12.89 20.45
N PHE A 180 -3.46 -13.66 20.27
CA PHE A 180 -2.58 -13.53 19.11
C PHE A 180 -3.31 -13.80 17.80
N ARG A 181 -4.23 -14.77 17.77
CA ARG A 181 -5.04 -15.10 16.59
C ARG A 181 -6.10 -14.05 16.29
N ASP A 182 -6.74 -13.51 17.32
CA ASP A 182 -7.70 -12.42 17.19
C ASP A 182 -6.99 -11.16 16.66
N LEU A 183 -5.76 -10.91 17.14
CA LEU A 183 -4.90 -9.87 16.60
C LEU A 183 -4.54 -10.11 15.12
N GLU A 184 -4.10 -11.32 14.74
CA GLU A 184 -3.82 -11.64 13.33
C GLU A 184 -5.03 -11.33 12.44
N ASN A 185 -6.24 -11.71 12.87
CA ASN A 185 -7.50 -11.39 12.18
C ASN A 185 -7.77 -9.90 12.08
N ASP A 186 -7.62 -9.19 13.20
CA ASP A 186 -7.86 -7.76 13.28
C ASP A 186 -6.87 -6.99 12.39
N LEU A 187 -5.60 -7.38 12.37
CA LEU A 187 -4.58 -6.81 11.50
C LEU A 187 -4.88 -7.06 10.02
N VAL A 188 -5.35 -8.26 9.65
CA VAL A 188 -5.83 -8.53 8.27
C VAL A 188 -6.99 -7.60 7.91
N GLY A 189 -7.94 -7.43 8.82
CA GLY A 189 -9.09 -6.54 8.64
C GLY A 189 -8.69 -5.08 8.51
N LYS A 190 -7.87 -4.57 9.44
CA LYS A 190 -7.33 -3.21 9.46
C LYS A 190 -6.51 -2.91 8.22
N LEU A 191 -5.63 -3.82 7.81
CA LEU A 191 -4.81 -3.63 6.62
C LEU A 191 -5.70 -3.55 5.36
N TYR A 192 -6.72 -4.41 5.26
CA TYR A 192 -7.68 -4.32 4.16
C TYR A 192 -8.50 -3.03 4.21
N VAL A 193 -9.03 -2.66 5.37
CA VAL A 193 -9.90 -1.48 5.48
C VAL A 193 -9.10 -0.19 5.34
N GLU A 194 -8.10 0.04 6.18
CA GLU A 194 -7.41 1.32 6.23
C GLU A 194 -6.56 1.57 4.99
N ILE A 195 -5.81 0.58 4.50
CA ILE A 195 -4.95 0.78 3.34
C ILE A 195 -5.78 0.82 2.06
N VAL A 196 -6.71 -0.13 1.84
CA VAL A 196 -7.49 -0.14 0.60
C VAL A 196 -8.46 1.03 0.55
N PHE A 197 -9.12 1.41 1.65
CA PHE A 197 -10.00 2.58 1.63
C PHE A 197 -9.21 3.89 1.50
N SER A 198 -8.03 4.01 2.11
CA SER A 198 -7.20 5.21 1.92
C SER A 198 -6.72 5.32 0.47
N LEU A 199 -6.37 4.19 -0.18
CA LEU A 199 -6.08 4.15 -1.62
C LEU A 199 -7.29 4.52 -2.50
N ILE A 200 -8.46 3.96 -2.20
CA ILE A 200 -9.72 4.31 -2.90
C ILE A 200 -10.06 5.79 -2.70
N GLY A 201 -9.85 6.32 -1.50
CA GLY A 201 -10.04 7.74 -1.18
C GLY A 201 -9.16 8.62 -2.04
N LYS A 202 -7.85 8.30 -2.15
CA LYS A 202 -6.90 9.02 -3.02
C LYS A 202 -7.27 8.93 -4.51
N LEU A 203 -7.80 7.80 -4.96
CA LEU A 203 -8.33 7.64 -6.31
C LEU A 203 -9.57 8.51 -6.55
N SER A 204 -10.52 8.53 -5.59
CA SER A 204 -11.77 9.29 -5.73
C SER A 204 -11.58 10.80 -5.62
N ALA A 205 -10.58 11.27 -4.87
CA ALA A 205 -10.27 12.69 -4.74
C ALA A 205 -9.63 13.30 -5.99
N LYS A 206 -9.20 12.45 -6.95
CA LYS A 206 -8.56 12.85 -8.21
C LYS A 206 -9.44 12.67 -9.45
N GLY A 207 -10.60 12.00 -9.34
CA GLY A 207 -11.57 11.81 -10.43
C GLY A 207 -12.67 12.85 -10.41
#